data_AF-A0A7G8PUQ7-F1
#
_entry.id   AF-A0A7G8PUQ7-F1
#
_cell.length_a   1.000
_cell.length_b   1.000
_cell.length_c   1.000
_cell.angle_alpha   90.00
_cell.angle_beta   90.00
_cell.angle_gamma   90.00
#
_symmetry.space_group_name_H-M   'P 1'
#
loop_
_entity.id
_entity.type
_entity.pdbx_description
1 polymer ?
#
loop_
_entity_poly.entity_id
_entity_poly.type
_entity_poly.pdbx_seq_one_letter_code
_entity_poly.pdbx_strand_id
1 'polypeptide(L)'
;MKNLIFILFSLLIIGCASETEKKSLDEIADIYNAKTAYSKGVKSSMGEQTEKTFTITVSDSKLIDSLNPNVSSSNIGFLVYNSLSAEEKKNYTYINVNLLNLKRDSAKYSYTATSLAKLSPKAKTFNEVSEQLLLGNFKKLDEIKDAAAIPNEISETIKQKIAFLEQEYGDLESYTPFGIGEASDAIGTVYQFQAFLVFKEKKVPYIVVTDADPNNDKMIGFNIFN
;
A
#
# COMPACT_ATOMS: atom_id res chain seq x y z
N MET A 1 -28.86 42.16 8.11
CA MET A 1 -27.86 41.08 7.93
C MET A 1 -28.49 39.78 8.40
N LYS A 2 -28.82 38.87 7.47
CA LYS A 2 -29.42 37.56 7.78
C LYS A 2 -28.29 36.58 8.13
N ASN A 3 -28.32 36.02 9.34
CA ASN A 3 -27.41 34.97 9.78
C ASN A 3 -27.71 33.69 8.98
N LEU A 4 -26.80 33.32 8.06
CA LEU A 4 -26.84 32.03 7.37
C LEU A 4 -26.26 30.98 8.33
N ILE A 5 -27.12 30.12 8.87
CA ILE A 5 -26.73 28.96 9.67
C ILE A 5 -26.24 27.88 8.69
N PHE A 6 -24.93 27.61 8.72
CA PHE A 6 -24.34 26.46 8.04
C PHE A 6 -24.71 25.19 8.82
N ILE A 7 -25.62 24.39 8.27
CA ILE A 7 -25.95 23.06 8.82
C ILE A 7 -25.10 22.03 8.07
N LEU A 8 -24.01 21.59 8.71
CA LEU A 8 -23.19 20.47 8.25
C LEU A 8 -23.83 19.17 8.78
N PHE A 9 -24.66 18.50 7.98
CA PHE A 9 -25.23 17.19 8.32
C PHE A 9 -24.24 16.08 7.95
N SER A 10 -23.50 15.56 8.93
CA SER A 10 -22.73 14.33 8.78
C SER A 10 -23.59 13.13 9.24
N LEU A 11 -24.29 12.47 8.30
CA LEU A 11 -24.95 11.19 8.58
C LEU A 11 -23.92 10.06 8.55
N LEU A 12 -23.59 9.50 9.72
CA LEU A 12 -22.88 8.23 9.86
C LEU A 12 -23.86 7.08 9.57
N ILE A 13 -23.87 6.58 8.34
CA ILE A 13 -24.61 5.37 8.00
C ILE A 13 -23.80 4.19 8.52
N ILE A 14 -24.28 3.55 9.60
CA ILE A 14 -23.74 2.28 10.11
C ILE A 14 -24.21 1.16 9.17
N GLY A 15 -23.66 1.15 7.96
CA GLY A 15 -23.82 0.04 7.03
C GLY A 15 -22.82 -1.06 7.37
N CYS A 16 -23.25 -2.32 7.37
CA CYS A 16 -22.32 -3.45 7.38
C CYS A 16 -21.32 -3.30 6.22
N ALA A 17 -20.07 -3.69 6.47
CA ALA A 17 -19.04 -3.76 5.45
C ALA A 17 -19.49 -4.76 4.40
N SER A 18 -19.23 -4.46 3.13
CA SER A 18 -19.31 -5.48 2.09
C SER A 18 -18.25 -6.56 2.31
N GLU A 19 -18.34 -7.67 1.59
CA GLU A 19 -17.35 -8.75 1.68
C GLU A 19 -15.94 -8.29 1.29
N THR A 20 -15.82 -7.45 0.26
CA THR A 20 -14.56 -6.87 -0.23
C THR A 20 -13.97 -5.87 0.76
N GLU A 21 -14.80 -5.01 1.35
CA GLU A 21 -14.39 -4.10 2.42
C GLU A 21 -13.91 -4.90 3.64
N LYS A 22 -14.68 -5.90 4.07
CA LYS A 22 -14.29 -6.77 5.20
C LYS A 22 -12.99 -7.50 4.93
N LYS A 23 -12.82 -8.09 3.74
CA LYS A 23 -11.58 -8.75 3.33
C LYS A 23 -10.39 -7.80 3.45
N SER A 24 -10.54 -6.54 3.04
CA SER A 24 -9.46 -5.55 3.18
C SER A 24 -9.12 -5.27 4.65
N LEU A 25 -10.13 -5.19 5.53
CA LEU A 25 -9.92 -4.98 6.97
C LEU A 25 -9.18 -6.16 7.62
N ASP A 26 -9.53 -7.39 7.23
CA ASP A 26 -8.90 -8.61 7.72
C ASP A 26 -7.44 -8.71 7.22
N GLU A 27 -7.20 -8.45 5.93
CA GLU A 27 -5.84 -8.42 5.36
C GLU A 27 -4.94 -7.37 6.03
N ILE A 28 -5.47 -6.18 6.28
CA ILE A 28 -4.74 -5.11 6.99
C ILE A 28 -4.48 -5.50 8.45
N ALA A 29 -5.45 -6.14 9.12
CA ALA A 29 -5.25 -6.65 10.47
C ALA A 29 -4.12 -7.68 10.52
N ASP A 30 -4.05 -8.58 9.55
CA ASP A 30 -3.04 -9.64 9.47
C ASP A 30 -1.64 -9.08 9.16
N ILE A 31 -1.52 -8.23 8.14
CA ILE A 31 -0.24 -7.61 7.73
C ILE A 31 0.38 -6.85 8.90
N TYR A 32 -0.42 -6.04 9.59
CA TYR A 32 0.06 -5.14 10.63
C TYR A 32 -0.04 -5.72 12.04
N ASN A 33 -0.60 -6.92 12.21
CA ASN A 33 -0.97 -7.48 13.52
C ASN A 33 -1.71 -6.43 14.36
N ALA A 34 -2.82 -5.93 13.81
CA ALA A 34 -3.53 -4.74 14.27
C ALA A 34 -5.03 -5.00 14.47
N LYS A 35 -5.68 -4.13 15.22
CA LYS A 35 -7.14 -4.01 15.21
C LYS A 35 -7.58 -3.02 14.14
N THR A 36 -8.58 -3.41 13.36
CA THR A 36 -9.18 -2.57 12.33
C THR A 36 -10.63 -2.22 12.68
N ALA A 37 -11.03 -1.00 12.36
CA ALA A 37 -12.40 -0.51 12.43
C ALA A 37 -12.68 0.36 11.19
N TYR A 38 -13.93 0.52 10.80
CA TYR A 38 -14.26 1.36 9.65
C TYR A 38 -15.51 2.22 9.89
N SER A 39 -15.65 3.25 9.08
CA SER A 39 -16.88 4.04 8.95
C SER A 39 -17.02 4.55 7.52
N LYS A 40 -18.27 4.81 7.11
CA LYS A 40 -18.59 5.43 5.83
C LYS A 40 -19.17 6.81 6.06
N GLY A 41 -18.80 7.75 5.19
CA GLY A 41 -19.21 9.14 5.28
C GLY A 41 -19.64 9.70 3.94
N VAL A 42 -20.60 10.63 3.98
CA VAL A 42 -21.00 11.44 2.84
C VAL A 42 -20.99 12.89 3.27
N LYS A 43 -20.27 13.73 2.53
CA LYS A 43 -20.26 15.18 2.71
C LYS A 43 -20.76 15.82 1.41
N SER A 44 -21.73 16.70 1.53
CA SER A 44 -22.32 17.42 0.40
C SER A 44 -22.54 18.87 0.81
N SER A 45 -22.08 19.80 -0.02
CA SER A 45 -22.30 21.24 0.14
C SER A 45 -22.95 21.78 -1.14
N MET A 46 -23.79 22.80 -1.02
CA MET A 46 -24.47 23.38 -2.17
C MET A 46 -23.47 24.00 -3.16
N GLY A 47 -23.42 23.47 -4.39
CA GLY A 47 -22.48 23.89 -5.43
C GLY A 47 -21.15 23.12 -5.46
N GLU A 48 -20.93 22.18 -4.54
CA GLU A 48 -19.73 21.32 -4.51
C GLU A 48 -20.06 19.88 -4.93
N GLN A 49 -19.05 19.17 -5.41
CA GLN A 49 -19.18 17.73 -5.66
C GLN A 49 -19.37 16.98 -4.34
N THR A 50 -20.35 16.07 -4.29
CA THR A 50 -20.55 15.19 -3.13
C THR A 50 -19.33 14.30 -2.92
N GLU A 51 -18.72 14.40 -1.74
CA GLU A 51 -17.60 13.56 -1.32
C GLU A 51 -18.14 12.33 -0.59
N LYS A 52 -17.74 11.14 -1.05
CA LYS A 52 -18.03 9.88 -0.36
C LYS A 52 -16.72 9.30 0.17
N THR A 53 -16.71 8.92 1.44
CA THR A 53 -15.48 8.51 2.13
C THR A 53 -15.64 7.14 2.76
N PHE A 54 -14.65 6.27 2.56
CA PHE A 54 -14.43 5.11 3.42
C PHE A 54 -13.29 5.44 4.38
N THR A 55 -13.53 5.36 5.69
CA THR A 55 -12.51 5.63 6.70
C THR A 55 -12.15 4.35 7.41
N ILE A 56 -10.90 3.89 7.28
CA ILE A 56 -10.34 2.81 8.07
C ILE A 56 -9.56 3.38 9.26
N THR A 57 -9.70 2.73 10.41
CA THR A 57 -8.95 3.00 11.62
C THR A 57 -8.13 1.76 11.97
N VAL A 58 -6.81 1.93 12.06
CA VAL A 58 -5.86 0.87 12.41
C VAL A 58 -5.23 1.21 13.76
N SER A 59 -5.23 0.26 14.68
CA SER A 59 -4.84 0.49 16.07
C SER A 59 -4.19 -0.75 16.70
N ASP A 60 -3.61 -0.57 17.88
CA ASP A 60 -3.05 -1.65 18.70
C ASP A 60 -1.97 -2.48 17.98
N SER A 61 -1.09 -1.84 17.19
CA SER A 61 -0.02 -2.50 16.44
C SER A 61 1.36 -1.94 16.77
N LYS A 62 2.26 -2.81 17.25
CA LYS A 62 3.69 -2.48 17.42
C LYS A 62 4.39 -2.19 16.09
N LEU A 63 3.94 -2.84 15.00
CA LEU A 63 4.54 -2.65 13.69
C LEU A 63 4.22 -1.25 13.17
N ILE A 64 2.95 -0.81 13.25
CA ILE A 64 2.56 0.56 12.87
C ILE A 64 3.34 1.61 13.65
N ASP A 65 3.54 1.41 14.96
CA ASP A 65 4.31 2.33 15.81
C ASP A 65 5.79 2.45 15.42
N SER A 66 6.33 1.45 14.72
CA SER A 66 7.73 1.41 14.27
C SER A 66 7.95 1.90 12.83
N LEU A 67 6.88 1.98 12.03
CA LEU A 67 6.96 2.34 10.62
C LEU A 67 6.76 3.85 10.41
N ASN A 68 7.29 4.37 9.30
CA ASN A 68 6.94 5.71 8.85
C ASN A 68 5.44 5.78 8.55
N PRO A 69 4.67 6.66 9.20
CA PRO A 69 3.21 6.64 9.09
C PRO A 69 2.72 7.06 7.71
N ASN A 70 3.47 7.85 6.93
CA ASN A 70 3.12 8.16 5.53
C ASN A 70 3.18 6.91 4.64
N VAL A 71 4.14 6.03 4.91
CA VAL A 71 4.40 4.81 4.13
C VAL A 71 3.36 3.74 4.44
N SER A 72 3.08 3.50 5.73
CA SER A 72 2.08 2.51 6.14
C SER A 72 0.67 2.95 5.81
N SER A 73 0.31 4.23 6.02
CA SER A 73 -1.03 4.73 5.67
C SER A 73 -1.30 4.72 4.16
N SER A 74 -0.30 4.99 3.33
CA SER A 74 -0.43 4.88 1.86
C SER A 74 -0.72 3.45 1.44
N ASN A 75 0.01 2.47 1.99
CA ASN A 75 -0.25 1.04 1.75
C ASN A 75 -1.64 0.63 2.24
N ILE A 76 -2.05 1.04 3.44
CA ILE A 76 -3.39 0.76 3.99
C ILE A 76 -4.49 1.32 3.08
N GLY A 77 -4.35 2.59 2.65
CA GLY A 77 -5.30 3.22 1.75
C GLY A 77 -5.39 2.47 0.41
N PHE A 78 -4.24 2.06 -0.13
CA PHE A 78 -4.17 1.25 -1.34
C PHE A 78 -4.81 -0.13 -1.18
N LEU A 79 -4.55 -0.86 -0.09
CA LEU A 79 -5.13 -2.18 0.16
C LEU A 79 -6.65 -2.13 0.24
N VAL A 80 -7.21 -1.12 0.93
CA VAL A 80 -8.65 -0.88 0.94
C VAL A 80 -9.14 -0.67 -0.49
N TYR A 81 -8.60 0.32 -1.22
CA TYR A 81 -9.05 0.64 -2.57
C TYR A 81 -8.93 -0.55 -3.52
N ASN A 82 -7.80 -1.24 -3.51
CA ASN A 82 -7.51 -2.32 -4.45
C ASN A 82 -8.45 -3.52 -4.27
N SER A 83 -8.83 -3.81 -3.02
CA SER A 83 -9.76 -4.89 -2.65
C SER A 83 -11.21 -4.61 -3.03
N LEU A 84 -11.60 -3.35 -3.24
CA LEU A 84 -12.95 -2.99 -3.69
C LEU A 84 -13.24 -3.52 -5.10
N SER A 85 -14.50 -3.93 -5.32
CA SER A 85 -15.02 -4.20 -6.66
C SER A 85 -15.02 -2.94 -7.54
N ALA A 86 -15.14 -3.12 -8.86
CA ALA A 86 -15.20 -1.99 -9.79
C ALA A 86 -16.38 -1.03 -9.50
N GLU A 87 -17.50 -1.58 -9.04
CA GLU A 87 -18.69 -0.83 -8.64
C GLU A 87 -18.46 -0.05 -7.35
N GLU A 88 -17.80 -0.66 -6.36
CA GLU A 88 -17.48 0.00 -5.09
C GLU A 88 -16.44 1.10 -5.24
N LYS A 89 -15.44 0.92 -6.11
CA LYS A 89 -14.45 1.96 -6.43
C LYS A 89 -15.12 3.25 -6.92
N LYS A 90 -16.24 3.16 -7.64
CA LYS A 90 -17.02 4.33 -8.10
C LYS A 90 -17.79 5.02 -6.97
N ASN A 91 -17.96 4.35 -5.83
CA ASN A 91 -18.73 4.87 -4.70
C ASN A 91 -17.89 5.69 -3.71
N TYR A 92 -16.57 5.74 -3.85
CA TYR A 92 -15.70 6.47 -2.93
C TYR A 92 -14.86 7.50 -3.67
N THR A 93 -14.91 8.74 -3.18
CA THR A 93 -14.02 9.83 -3.59
C THR A 93 -12.70 9.73 -2.85
N TYR A 94 -12.76 9.38 -1.55
CA TYR A 94 -11.60 9.29 -0.67
C TYR A 94 -11.59 7.99 0.13
N ILE A 95 -10.39 7.47 0.35
CA ILE A 95 -10.08 6.51 1.40
C ILE A 95 -9.29 7.24 2.47
N ASN A 96 -9.85 7.33 3.68
CA ASN A 96 -9.19 7.94 4.83
C ASN A 96 -8.57 6.85 5.71
N VAL A 97 -7.38 7.10 6.21
CA VAL A 97 -6.65 6.20 7.10
C VAL A 97 -6.36 6.92 8.41
N ASN A 98 -6.91 6.39 9.49
CA ASN A 98 -6.62 6.82 10.86
C ASN A 98 -5.70 5.80 11.51
N LEU A 99 -4.48 6.20 11.86
CA LEU A 99 -3.55 5.40 12.64
C LEU A 99 -3.64 5.82 14.11
N LEU A 100 -3.87 4.88 15.01
CA LEU A 100 -3.79 5.10 16.45
C LEU A 100 -2.65 4.27 17.03
N ASN A 101 -1.64 4.96 17.57
CA ASN A 101 -0.52 4.28 18.20
C ASN A 101 -0.92 3.65 19.55
N LEU A 102 -0.02 2.87 20.16
CA LEU A 102 -0.27 2.24 21.46
C LEU A 102 -0.51 3.25 22.60
N LYS A 103 -0.07 4.51 22.43
CA LYS A 103 -0.29 5.62 23.36
C LYS A 103 -1.60 6.38 23.10
N ARG A 104 -2.38 5.98 22.09
CA ARG A 104 -3.63 6.62 21.63
C ARG A 104 -3.45 7.97 20.93
N ASP A 105 -2.24 8.31 20.49
CA ASP A 105 -2.04 9.42 19.57
C ASP A 105 -2.58 9.05 18.18
N SER A 106 -3.23 9.99 17.51
CA SER A 106 -3.83 9.76 16.19
C SER A 106 -3.09 10.52 15.08
N ALA A 107 -2.81 9.83 13.98
CA ALA A 107 -2.43 10.44 12.71
C ALA A 107 -3.51 10.13 11.66
N LYS A 108 -3.89 11.12 10.85
CA LYS A 108 -4.97 11.01 9.87
C LYS A 108 -4.44 11.34 8.48
N TYR A 109 -4.78 10.47 7.54
CA TYR A 109 -4.36 10.57 6.14
C TYR A 109 -5.58 10.42 5.24
N SER A 110 -5.55 11.07 4.08
CA SER A 110 -6.63 11.02 3.11
C SER A 110 -6.06 10.86 1.71
N TYR A 111 -6.56 9.87 1.00
CA TYR A 111 -6.11 9.51 -0.34
C TYR A 111 -7.29 9.55 -1.30
N THR A 112 -7.11 10.22 -2.45
CA THR A 112 -8.13 10.22 -3.49
C THR A 112 -8.21 8.85 -4.17
N ALA A 113 -9.40 8.43 -4.57
CA ALA A 113 -9.54 7.22 -5.39
C ALA A 113 -8.68 7.29 -6.67
N THR A 114 -8.55 8.48 -7.27
CA THR A 114 -7.72 8.72 -8.45
C THR A 114 -6.23 8.49 -8.19
N SER A 115 -5.69 8.95 -7.05
CA SER A 115 -4.28 8.70 -6.71
C SER A 115 -4.03 7.22 -6.43
N LEU A 116 -4.94 6.54 -5.73
CA LEU A 116 -4.82 5.11 -5.46
C LEU A 116 -4.96 4.26 -6.73
N ALA A 117 -5.79 4.68 -7.69
CA ALA A 117 -5.93 4.01 -8.98
C ALA A 117 -4.62 4.00 -9.78
N LYS A 118 -3.79 5.05 -9.65
CA LYS A 118 -2.48 5.13 -10.33
C LYS A 118 -1.47 4.11 -9.78
N LEU A 119 -1.65 3.65 -8.54
CA LEU A 119 -0.78 2.66 -7.92
C LEU A 119 -1.06 1.23 -8.42
N SER A 120 -2.28 0.91 -8.85
CA SER A 120 -2.66 -0.44 -9.26
C SER A 120 -1.77 -1.07 -10.34
N PRO A 121 -1.48 -0.42 -11.49
CA PRO A 121 -0.59 -1.01 -12.49
C PRO A 121 0.85 -1.16 -11.96
N LYS A 122 1.32 -0.25 -11.11
CA LYS A 122 2.65 -0.30 -10.49
C LYS A 122 2.77 -1.43 -9.47
N ALA A 123 1.72 -1.64 -8.69
CA ALA A 123 1.61 -2.73 -7.72
C ALA A 123 1.63 -4.09 -8.42
N LYS A 124 1.12 -4.21 -9.66
CA LYS A 124 1.23 -5.43 -10.45
C LYS A 124 2.69 -5.82 -10.67
N THR A 125 3.54 -4.87 -11.02
CA THR A 125 4.99 -5.09 -11.19
C THR A 125 5.65 -5.49 -9.88
N PHE A 126 5.31 -4.82 -8.77
CA PHE A 126 5.78 -5.22 -7.45
C PHE A 126 5.38 -6.68 -7.10
N ASN A 127 4.12 -7.05 -7.34
CA ASN A 127 3.63 -8.41 -7.09
C ASN A 127 4.34 -9.41 -8.00
N GLU A 128 4.53 -9.10 -9.28
CA GLU A 128 5.23 -9.97 -10.22
C GLU A 128 6.68 -10.20 -9.77
N VAL A 129 7.42 -9.14 -9.41
CA VAL A 129 8.77 -9.26 -8.85
C VAL A 129 8.77 -10.17 -7.62
N SER A 130 7.86 -9.92 -6.68
CA SER A 130 7.78 -10.66 -5.41
C SER A 130 7.45 -12.14 -5.61
N GLU A 131 6.54 -12.45 -6.54
CA GLU A 131 6.20 -13.82 -6.94
C GLU A 131 7.37 -14.51 -7.62
N GLN A 132 8.11 -13.84 -8.51
CA GLN A 132 9.28 -14.45 -9.16
C GLN A 132 10.41 -14.73 -8.17
N LEU A 133 10.58 -13.93 -7.11
CA LEU A 133 11.50 -14.22 -6.02
C LEU A 133 11.09 -15.52 -5.30
N LEU A 134 9.82 -15.64 -4.93
CA LEU A 134 9.29 -16.82 -4.22
C LEU A 134 9.37 -18.09 -5.07
N LEU A 135 9.14 -17.98 -6.38
CA LEU A 135 9.24 -19.11 -7.31
C LEU A 135 10.68 -19.46 -7.71
N GLY A 136 11.69 -18.68 -7.29
CA GLY A 136 13.08 -18.86 -7.72
C GLY A 136 13.34 -18.54 -9.20
N ASN A 137 12.41 -17.85 -9.86
CA ASN A 137 12.43 -17.53 -11.29
C ASN A 137 13.22 -16.25 -11.58
N PHE A 138 14.46 -16.15 -11.08
CA PHE A 138 15.23 -14.90 -11.10
C PHE A 138 15.46 -14.31 -12.49
N LYS A 139 15.53 -15.12 -13.55
CA LYS A 139 15.66 -14.64 -14.93
C LYS A 139 14.51 -13.71 -15.35
N LYS A 140 13.30 -13.92 -14.83
CA LYS A 140 12.15 -13.05 -15.13
C LYS A 140 12.33 -11.63 -14.61
N LEU A 141 13.16 -11.42 -13.59
CA LEU A 141 13.46 -10.08 -13.09
C LEU A 141 14.17 -9.21 -14.14
N ASP A 142 14.97 -9.83 -15.02
CA ASP A 142 15.64 -9.12 -16.12
C ASP A 142 14.67 -8.71 -17.25
N GLU A 143 13.51 -9.37 -17.35
CA GLU A 143 12.44 -9.01 -18.29
C GLU A 143 11.54 -7.89 -17.75
N ILE A 144 11.30 -7.90 -16.42
CA ILE A 144 10.42 -6.95 -15.71
C ILE A 144 11.10 -5.59 -15.51
N LYS A 145 12.43 -5.55 -15.44
CA LYS A 145 13.18 -4.30 -15.23
C LYS A 145 13.13 -3.37 -16.45
N ASP A 146 13.18 -2.09 -16.16
CA ASP A 146 13.50 -1.07 -17.16
C ASP A 146 14.99 -1.15 -17.49
N ALA A 147 15.33 -1.39 -18.75
CA ALA A 147 16.72 -1.55 -19.17
C ALA A 147 17.50 -0.22 -19.21
N ALA A 148 16.82 0.92 -19.30
CA ALA A 148 17.48 2.22 -19.22
C ALA A 148 17.80 2.58 -17.76
N ALA A 149 16.90 2.26 -16.82
CA ALA A 149 17.11 2.51 -15.40
C ALA A 149 18.05 1.49 -14.74
N ILE A 150 17.94 0.20 -15.11
CA ILE A 150 18.76 -0.90 -14.60
C ILE A 150 19.44 -1.59 -15.80
N PRO A 151 20.62 -1.11 -16.26
CA PRO A 151 21.24 -1.60 -17.49
C PRO A 151 21.73 -3.05 -17.38
N ASN A 152 22.28 -3.39 -16.22
CA ASN A 152 22.88 -4.70 -15.98
C ASN A 152 21.81 -5.75 -15.65
N GLU A 153 22.11 -7.02 -15.95
CA GLU A 153 21.34 -8.15 -15.42
C GLU A 153 21.48 -8.21 -13.89
N ILE A 154 20.38 -8.49 -13.22
CA ILE A 154 20.30 -8.55 -11.76
C ILE A 154 19.97 -9.96 -11.26
N SER A 155 19.53 -10.86 -12.14
CA SER A 155 19.04 -12.20 -11.78
C SER A 155 20.05 -13.00 -10.95
N GLU A 156 21.31 -13.10 -11.40
CA GLU A 156 22.33 -13.89 -10.69
C GLU A 156 22.71 -13.27 -9.34
N THR A 157 22.79 -11.94 -9.26
CA THR A 157 23.08 -11.23 -8.00
C THR A 157 21.97 -11.46 -6.98
N ILE A 158 20.71 -11.35 -7.41
CA ILE A 158 19.55 -11.57 -6.53
C ILE A 158 19.46 -13.03 -6.13
N LYS A 159 19.67 -13.97 -7.05
CA LYS A 159 19.71 -15.40 -6.77
C LYS A 159 20.72 -15.74 -5.68
N GLN A 160 21.95 -15.23 -5.80
CA GLN A 160 23.00 -15.44 -4.79
C GLN A 160 22.62 -14.82 -3.44
N LYS A 161 21.99 -13.64 -3.46
CA LYS A 161 21.50 -12.99 -2.23
C LYS A 161 20.41 -13.81 -1.54
N ILE A 162 19.43 -14.33 -2.28
CA ILE A 162 18.37 -15.18 -1.72
C ILE A 162 18.97 -16.48 -1.18
N ALA A 163 19.83 -17.16 -1.94
CA ALA A 163 20.48 -18.38 -1.47
C ALA A 163 21.29 -18.17 -0.18
N PHE A 164 22.00 -17.04 -0.07
CA PHE A 164 22.68 -16.66 1.17
C PHE A 164 21.69 -16.47 2.34
N LEU A 165 20.57 -15.78 2.11
CA LEU A 165 19.56 -15.56 3.15
C LEU A 165 18.85 -16.85 3.55
N GLU A 166 18.62 -17.78 2.61
CA GLU A 166 18.05 -19.10 2.90
C GLU A 166 19.00 -19.95 3.75
N GLN A 167 20.31 -19.86 3.50
CA GLN A 167 21.32 -20.51 4.33
C GLN A 167 21.33 -19.95 5.76
N GLU A 168 21.13 -18.64 5.93
CA GLU A 168 21.19 -17.96 7.23
C GLU A 168 19.88 -18.05 8.02
N TYR A 169 18.73 -18.01 7.36
CA TYR A 169 17.41 -17.82 7.99
C TYR A 169 16.38 -18.90 7.64
N GLY A 170 16.80 -19.95 6.94
CA GLY A 170 15.93 -21.02 6.41
C GLY A 170 15.17 -20.59 5.15
N ASP A 171 14.40 -21.51 4.57
CA ASP A 171 13.72 -21.32 3.27
C ASP A 171 12.85 -20.05 3.23
N LEU A 172 12.78 -19.42 2.04
CA LEU A 172 11.85 -18.33 1.77
C LEU A 172 10.42 -18.88 1.65
N GLU A 173 9.54 -18.50 2.58
CA GLU A 173 8.18 -19.05 2.66
C GLU A 173 7.13 -18.16 2.00
N SER A 174 7.30 -16.83 2.11
CA SER A 174 6.34 -15.86 1.58
C SER A 174 6.94 -14.46 1.52
N TYR A 175 6.12 -13.49 1.10
CA TYR A 175 6.41 -12.07 1.28
C TYR A 175 5.20 -11.36 1.92
N THR A 176 5.45 -10.24 2.62
CA THR A 176 4.40 -9.44 3.26
C THR A 176 4.61 -7.95 2.94
N PRO A 177 3.77 -7.34 2.08
CA PRO A 177 3.80 -5.91 1.81
C PRO A 177 3.41 -5.12 3.06
N PHE A 178 4.16 -4.07 3.40
CA PHE A 178 3.88 -3.24 4.58
C PHE A 178 3.89 -1.74 4.30
N GLY A 179 4.32 -1.30 3.11
CA GLY A 179 4.54 0.12 2.86
C GLY A 179 4.51 0.51 1.39
N ILE A 180 4.01 1.72 1.12
CA ILE A 180 4.15 2.39 -0.18
C ILE A 180 4.66 3.80 0.09
N GLY A 181 5.92 4.06 -0.28
CA GLY A 181 6.50 5.40 -0.26
C GLY A 181 6.32 6.11 -1.61
N GLU A 182 6.22 7.43 -1.57
CA GLU A 182 6.37 8.28 -2.74
C GLU A 182 7.62 9.14 -2.52
N ALA A 183 8.47 9.22 -3.53
CA ALA A 183 9.63 10.10 -3.53
C ALA A 183 9.63 10.92 -4.82
N SER A 184 9.86 12.23 -4.69
CA SER A 184 9.90 13.16 -5.82
C SER A 184 11.16 14.00 -5.76
N ASP A 185 11.76 14.21 -6.92
CA ASP A 185 12.87 15.14 -7.11
C ASP A 185 12.68 15.93 -8.42
N ALA A 186 13.74 16.60 -8.88
CA ALA A 186 13.71 17.40 -10.12
C ALA A 186 13.59 16.55 -11.40
N ILE A 187 13.84 15.24 -11.32
CA ILE A 187 13.89 14.31 -12.45
C ILE A 187 12.55 13.57 -12.57
N GLY A 188 11.84 13.33 -11.47
CA GLY A 188 10.50 12.76 -11.51
C GLY A 188 9.97 12.33 -10.14
N THR A 189 8.88 11.56 -10.18
CA THR A 189 8.29 10.92 -9.01
C THR A 189 8.39 9.41 -9.15
N VAL A 190 8.68 8.73 -8.07
CA VAL A 190 8.74 7.26 -8.00
C VAL A 190 7.89 6.74 -6.85
N TYR A 191 7.37 5.53 -7.02
CA TYR A 191 6.74 4.77 -5.96
C TYR A 191 7.67 3.68 -5.45
N GLN A 192 7.78 3.55 -4.13
CA GLN A 192 8.58 2.54 -3.45
C GLN A 192 7.65 1.57 -2.73
N PHE A 193 7.47 0.38 -3.29
CA PHE A 193 6.75 -0.70 -2.65
C PHE A 193 7.68 -1.42 -1.67
N GLN A 194 7.31 -1.45 -0.40
CA GLN A 194 8.12 -1.98 0.70
C GLN A 194 7.46 -3.22 1.28
N ALA A 195 8.26 -4.27 1.45
CA ALA A 195 7.77 -5.56 1.89
C ALA A 195 8.84 -6.30 2.69
N PHE A 196 8.42 -7.33 3.41
CA PHE A 196 9.32 -8.31 4.01
C PHE A 196 9.34 -9.56 3.15
N LEU A 197 10.54 -10.07 2.84
CA LEU A 197 10.72 -11.48 2.55
C LEU A 197 10.63 -12.24 3.87
N VAL A 198 9.74 -13.22 3.95
CA VAL A 198 9.48 -14.00 5.15
C VAL A 198 10.20 -15.34 5.00
N PHE A 199 11.38 -15.42 5.60
CA PHE A 199 12.10 -16.67 5.79
C PHE A 199 11.65 -17.33 7.08
N LYS A 200 11.88 -18.63 7.20
CA LYS A 200 11.49 -19.45 8.37
C LYS A 200 11.86 -18.83 9.72
N GLU A 201 13.05 -18.24 9.82
CA GLU A 201 13.56 -17.70 11.09
C GLU A 201 13.55 -16.16 11.15
N LYS A 202 13.41 -15.47 10.01
CA LYS A 202 13.53 -14.01 9.96
C LYS A 202 12.77 -13.35 8.82
N LYS A 203 12.27 -12.14 9.10
CA LYS A 203 11.77 -11.22 8.09
C LYS A 203 12.88 -10.27 7.62
N VAL A 204 13.12 -10.21 6.32
CA VAL A 204 14.15 -9.37 5.71
C VAL A 204 13.46 -8.31 4.84
N PRO A 205 13.65 -7.00 5.10
CA PRO A 205 12.99 -5.98 4.31
C PRO A 205 13.57 -5.88 2.90
N TYR A 206 12.74 -5.57 1.93
CA TYR A 206 13.13 -5.25 0.57
C TYR A 206 12.22 -4.17 -0.02
N ILE A 207 12.69 -3.55 -1.09
CA ILE A 207 11.95 -2.57 -1.87
C ILE A 207 11.97 -2.88 -3.35
N VAL A 208 10.85 -2.57 -4.00
CA VAL A 208 10.72 -2.48 -5.46
C VAL A 208 10.32 -1.04 -5.79
N VAL A 209 11.03 -0.42 -6.73
CA VAL A 209 10.79 0.96 -7.15
C VAL A 209 10.24 0.96 -8.56
N THR A 210 9.16 1.70 -8.78
CA THR A 210 8.54 1.93 -10.10
C THR A 210 8.43 3.42 -10.38
N ASP A 211 8.49 3.80 -11.65
CA ASP A 211 8.23 5.18 -12.07
C ASP A 211 6.75 5.54 -11.84
N ALA A 212 6.48 6.81 -11.47
CA ALA A 212 5.12 7.32 -11.38
C ALA A 212 4.52 7.70 -12.74
N ASP A 213 5.31 7.75 -13.82
CA ASP A 213 4.84 7.91 -15.20
C ASP A 213 3.82 6.81 -15.52
N PRO A 214 2.56 7.15 -15.87
CA PRO A 214 1.52 6.17 -16.17
C PRO A 214 1.86 5.23 -17.35
N ASN A 215 2.85 5.56 -18.18
CA ASN A 215 3.28 4.76 -19.33
C ASN A 215 4.45 3.83 -19.02
N ASN A 216 5.09 3.95 -17.85
CA ASN A 216 6.21 3.10 -17.45
C ASN A 216 5.89 2.26 -16.21
N ASP A 217 5.35 1.07 -16.42
CA ASP A 217 5.04 0.12 -15.33
C ASP A 217 6.24 -0.75 -14.94
N LYS A 218 7.44 -0.53 -15.50
CA LYS A 218 8.58 -1.41 -15.21
C LYS A 218 9.24 -1.12 -13.86
N MET A 219 9.97 -2.11 -13.38
CA MET A 219 10.82 -1.95 -12.20
C MET A 219 12.04 -1.10 -12.56
N ILE A 220 12.22 0.02 -11.88
CA ILE A 220 13.35 0.96 -12.07
C ILE A 220 14.36 0.90 -10.92
N GLY A 221 14.04 0.20 -9.84
CA GLY A 221 14.96 -0.04 -8.72
C GLY A 221 14.54 -1.24 -7.87
N PHE A 222 15.51 -1.87 -7.23
CA PHE A 222 15.30 -3.02 -6.35
C PHE A 222 16.39 -3.06 -5.29
N ASN A 223 16.04 -3.39 -4.04
CA ASN A 223 17.04 -3.64 -3.01
C ASN A 223 16.50 -4.59 -1.92
N ILE A 224 17.34 -5.50 -1.42
CA ILE A 224 17.09 -6.31 -0.23
C ILE A 224 18.03 -5.82 0.87
N PHE A 225 17.48 -5.33 1.97
CA PHE A 225 18.27 -4.81 3.10
C PHE A 225 18.68 -5.96 4.01
N ASN A 226 19.97 -6.16 4.23
CA ASN A 226 20.49 -7.07 5.26
C ASN A 226 21.42 -6.38 6.23
#